data_AF-A0A2W6YZR3-F1
#
_entry.id   AF-A0A2W6YZR3-F1
#
_cell.length_a   1.000
_cell.length_b   1.000
_cell.length_c   1.000
_cell.angle_alpha   90.00
_cell.angle_beta   90.00
_cell.angle_gamma   90.00
#
_symmetry.space_group_name_H-M   'P 1'
#
loop_
_entity.id
_entity.type
_entity.pdbx_description
1 polymer ?
#
loop_
_entity_poly.entity_id
_entity_poly.type
_entity_poly.pdbx_seq_one_letter_code
_entity_poly.pdbx_strand_id
1 'polypeptide(L)'
;MPKQLLSGEGWRIGFRSDADIYKGLVGTDSWAIELTEREFKDFCKLTTQLVETMQIMASELSDGEKICCTLETEDICLEVNGYPHVFNLHFQLLTGRRSEGLWDENAVPFLVEAIASLV
;
A
#
# COMPACT_ATOMS: atom_id res chain seq x y z
N MET A 1 17.88 7.14 9.61
CA MET A 1 17.14 8.16 10.37
C MET A 1 16.18 7.45 11.31
N PRO A 2 16.05 7.84 12.59
CA PRO A 2 15.30 7.04 13.57
C PRO A 2 13.78 7.03 13.33
N LYS A 3 13.24 8.07 12.68
CA LYS A 3 11.82 8.23 12.39
C LYS A 3 11.61 9.08 11.12
N GLN A 4 10.72 8.64 10.25
CA GLN A 4 10.27 9.37 9.07
C GLN A 4 8.76 9.17 8.89
N LEU A 5 8.05 10.24 8.53
CA LEU A 5 6.64 10.22 8.18
C LEU A 5 6.46 11.08 6.94
N LEU A 6 5.89 10.49 5.90
CA LEU A 6 5.50 11.14 4.66
C LEU A 6 3.97 11.14 4.58
N SER A 7 3.41 12.22 4.07
CA SER A 7 1.95 12.37 3.98
C SER A 7 1.57 13.38 2.91
N GLY A 8 0.37 13.20 2.37
CA GLY A 8 -0.30 14.13 1.48
C GLY A 8 -1.82 13.94 1.59
N GLU A 9 -2.57 14.52 0.65
CA GLU A 9 -4.03 14.35 0.61
C GLU A 9 -4.40 12.88 0.44
N GLY A 10 -5.17 12.34 1.39
CA GLY A 10 -5.64 10.95 1.35
C GLY A 10 -4.61 9.88 1.67
N TRP A 11 -3.35 10.19 2.02
CA TRP A 11 -2.35 9.18 2.36
C TRP A 11 -1.33 9.62 3.41
N ARG A 12 -0.82 8.63 4.15
CA ARG A 12 0.39 8.74 4.97
C ARG A 12 1.10 7.40 5.06
N ILE A 13 2.42 7.45 5.11
CA ILE A 13 3.28 6.30 5.37
C ILE A 13 4.47 6.73 6.22
N GLY A 14 4.81 5.93 7.23
CA GLY A 14 5.91 6.24 8.13
C GLY A 14 6.62 5.00 8.61
N PHE A 15 7.89 5.20 8.95
CA PHE A 15 8.73 4.18 9.56
C PHE A 15 9.51 4.77 10.73
N ARG A 16 9.66 3.97 11.79
CA ARG A 16 10.36 4.34 13.01
C ARG A 16 11.13 3.14 13.54
N SER A 17 12.46 3.25 13.58
CA SER A 17 13.35 2.13 13.94
C SER A 17 13.49 1.90 15.45
N ASP A 18 13.13 2.88 16.27
CA ASP A 18 13.25 2.86 17.73
C ASP A 18 12.00 2.32 18.46
N ALA A 19 10.96 1.91 17.73
CA ALA A 19 9.80 1.24 18.30
C ALA A 19 10.05 -0.26 18.49
N ASP A 20 9.56 -0.83 19.58
CA ASP A 20 9.77 -2.24 19.91
C ASP A 20 9.01 -3.20 19.00
N ILE A 21 7.73 -2.88 18.70
CA ILE A 21 6.81 -3.78 17.99
C ILE A 21 6.35 -3.14 16.68
N TYR A 22 5.60 -2.04 16.77
CA TYR A 22 5.02 -1.41 15.60
C TYR A 22 5.92 -0.29 15.06
N LYS A 23 6.68 -0.66 14.02
CA LYS A 23 7.69 0.21 13.39
C LYS A 23 7.16 0.95 12.17
N GLY A 24 6.17 0.39 11.49
CA GLY A 24 5.51 0.98 10.33
C GLY A 24 4.22 1.71 10.71
N LEU A 25 3.80 2.64 9.87
CA LEU A 25 2.48 3.28 9.92
C LEU A 25 2.00 3.51 8.50
N VAL A 26 0.73 3.20 8.24
CA VAL A 26 0.04 3.51 6.99
C VAL A 26 -1.33 4.11 7.30
N GLY A 27 -1.86 4.95 6.41
CA GLY A 27 -3.19 5.51 6.61
C GLY A 27 -3.63 6.52 5.57
N THR A 28 -4.78 7.12 5.82
CA THR A 28 -5.38 8.23 5.08
C THR A 28 -5.55 9.43 6.03
N ASP A 29 -6.42 10.38 5.68
CA ASP A 29 -6.80 11.48 6.57
C ASP A 29 -7.75 11.06 7.68
N SER A 30 -8.55 10.01 7.46
CA SER A 30 -9.61 9.58 8.39
C SER A 30 -9.23 8.39 9.26
N TRP A 31 -8.19 7.63 8.88
CA TRP A 31 -7.73 6.47 9.63
C TRP A 31 -6.21 6.27 9.48
N ALA A 32 -5.62 5.59 10.46
CA ALA A 32 -4.24 5.11 10.38
C ALA A 32 -4.08 3.85 11.23
N ILE A 33 -3.16 2.98 10.82
CA ILE A 33 -2.78 1.83 11.61
C ILE A 33 -1.26 1.69 11.66
N GLU A 34 -0.77 1.23 12.81
CA GLU A 34 0.63 0.86 12.97
C GLU A 34 0.85 -0.61 12.56
N LEU A 35 1.97 -0.87 11.90
CA LEU A 35 2.38 -2.18 11.39
C LEU A 35 3.66 -2.63 12.08
N THR A 36 3.80 -3.93 12.30
CA THR A 36 5.09 -4.54 12.63
C THR A 36 6.09 -4.32 11.49
N GLU A 37 7.38 -4.52 11.76
CA GLU A 37 8.40 -4.40 10.72
C GLU A 37 8.18 -5.37 9.55
N ARG A 38 7.66 -6.58 9.83
CA ARG A 38 7.37 -7.59 8.81
C ARG A 38 6.20 -7.17 7.93
N GLU A 39 5.06 -6.84 8.56
CA GLU A 39 3.87 -6.34 7.85
C GLU A 39 4.17 -5.10 7.00
N PHE A 40 5.00 -4.17 7.50
CA PHE A 40 5.40 -2.97 6.75
C PHE A 40 6.25 -3.30 5.52
N LYS A 41 7.22 -4.22 5.65
CA LYS A 41 8.05 -4.66 4.51
C LYS A 41 7.22 -5.40 3.47
N ASP A 42 6.30 -6.27 3.91
CA ASP A 42 5.40 -6.99 3.02
C ASP A 42 4.44 -6.02 2.32
N PHE A 43 3.89 -5.03 3.03
CA PHE A 43 3.09 -3.95 2.44
C PHE A 43 3.85 -3.24 1.31
N CYS A 44 5.05 -2.71 1.59
CA CYS A 44 5.85 -2.00 0.58
C CYS A 44 6.16 -2.89 -0.64
N LYS A 45 6.60 -4.13 -0.40
CA LYS A 45 6.93 -5.07 -1.48
C LYS A 45 5.72 -5.40 -2.35
N LEU A 46 4.60 -5.78 -1.73
CA LEU A 46 3.42 -6.21 -2.47
C LEU A 46 2.76 -5.04 -3.20
N THR A 47 2.72 -3.83 -2.62
CA THR A 47 2.22 -2.64 -3.31
C THR A 47 3.02 -2.36 -4.58
N THR A 48 4.35 -2.37 -4.52
CA THR A 48 5.20 -2.18 -5.70
C THR A 48 4.94 -3.25 -6.76
N GLN A 49 4.85 -4.53 -6.36
CA GLN A 49 4.58 -5.62 -7.29
C GLN A 49 3.21 -5.51 -7.98
N LEU A 50 2.16 -5.11 -7.25
CA LEU A 50 0.84 -4.89 -7.83
C LEU A 50 0.83 -3.74 -8.83
N VAL A 51 1.50 -2.63 -8.51
CA VAL A 51 1.59 -1.46 -9.39
C VAL A 51 2.35 -1.81 -10.68
N GLU A 52 3.48 -2.49 -10.57
CA GLU A 52 4.23 -2.99 -11.72
C GLU A 52 3.38 -3.95 -12.58
N THR A 53 2.61 -4.83 -11.93
CA THR A 53 1.70 -5.76 -12.62
C THR A 53 0.62 -5.01 -13.40
N MET A 54 -0.01 -3.99 -12.80
CA MET A 54 -1.01 -3.15 -13.48
C MET A 54 -0.41 -2.43 -14.69
N GLN A 55 0.82 -1.91 -14.57
CA GLN A 55 1.51 -1.24 -15.67
C GLN A 55 1.85 -2.19 -16.82
N ILE A 56 2.30 -3.42 -16.52
CA ILE A 56 2.57 -4.43 -17.55
C ILE A 56 1.28 -4.83 -18.27
N MET A 57 0.17 -4.98 -17.54
CA MET A 57 -1.13 -5.30 -18.15
C MET A 57 -1.67 -4.17 -19.03
N ALA A 58 -1.25 -2.92 -18.80
CA ALA A 58 -1.69 -1.76 -19.56
C ALA A 58 -1.41 -1.88 -21.08
N SER A 59 -0.34 -2.58 -21.49
CA SER A 59 -0.01 -2.74 -22.91
C SER A 59 -0.88 -3.76 -23.64
N GLU A 60 -1.54 -4.67 -22.90
CA GLU A 60 -2.26 -5.81 -23.46
C GLU A 60 -3.78 -5.60 -23.47
N LEU A 61 -4.27 -4.58 -22.78
CA LEU A 61 -5.69 -4.38 -22.53
C LEU A 61 -6.26 -3.20 -23.31
N SER A 62 -7.55 -3.29 -23.62
CA SER A 62 -8.29 -2.16 -24.18
C SER A 62 -8.57 -1.12 -23.09
N ASP A 63 -8.65 0.17 -23.49
CA ASP A 63 -8.87 1.30 -22.56
C ASP A 63 -10.11 1.19 -21.66
N GLY A 64 -11.07 0.32 -22.01
CA GLY A 64 -12.32 0.12 -21.28
C GLY A 64 -12.29 -0.97 -20.21
N GLU A 65 -11.18 -1.68 -20.03
CA GLU A 65 -11.14 -2.88 -19.20
C GLU A 65 -10.66 -2.59 -17.76
N LYS A 66 -11.47 -3.01 -16.78
CA LYS A 66 -11.10 -2.98 -15.37
C LYS A 66 -10.39 -4.26 -14.97
N ILE A 67 -9.38 -4.11 -14.13
CA ILE A 67 -8.56 -5.18 -13.59
C ILE A 67 -8.74 -5.20 -12.07
N CYS A 68 -8.78 -6.41 -11.54
CA CYS A 68 -8.57 -6.65 -10.13
C CYS A 68 -7.36 -7.58 -9.98
N CYS A 69 -6.38 -7.20 -9.18
CA CYS A 69 -5.21 -8.02 -8.88
C CYS A 69 -4.98 -8.06 -7.38
N THR A 70 -4.79 -9.28 -6.87
CA THR A 70 -4.60 -9.54 -5.43
C THR A 70 -3.26 -10.25 -5.22
N LEU A 71 -2.49 -9.81 -4.23
CA LEU A 71 -1.32 -10.52 -3.72
C LEU A 71 -1.41 -10.64 -2.21
N GLU A 72 -0.95 -11.77 -1.68
CA GLU A 72 -0.98 -12.03 -0.24
C GLU A 72 0.30 -12.68 0.28
N THR A 73 0.51 -12.51 1.57
CA THR A 73 1.45 -13.23 2.41
C THR A 73 0.67 -13.89 3.56
N GLU A 74 1.38 -14.51 4.51
CA GLU A 74 0.75 -14.98 5.75
C GLU A 74 0.15 -13.85 6.60
N ASP A 75 0.67 -12.62 6.50
CA ASP A 75 0.27 -11.50 7.38
C ASP A 75 -0.65 -10.48 6.73
N ILE A 76 -0.51 -10.25 5.42
CA ILE A 76 -1.18 -9.16 4.72
C ILE A 76 -1.67 -9.61 3.34
N CYS A 77 -2.86 -9.18 2.97
CA CYS A 77 -3.43 -9.28 1.64
C CYS A 77 -3.62 -7.86 1.08
N LEU A 78 -3.16 -7.63 -0.15
CA LEU A 78 -3.33 -6.38 -0.89
C LEU A 78 -4.10 -6.64 -2.18
N GLU A 79 -4.96 -5.71 -2.54
CA GLU A 79 -5.71 -5.75 -3.80
C GLU A 79 -5.69 -4.38 -4.47
N VAL A 80 -5.46 -4.35 -5.78
CA VAL A 80 -5.70 -3.18 -6.62
C VAL A 80 -6.91 -3.42 -7.50
N ASN A 81 -7.78 -2.42 -7.62
CA ASN A 81 -8.99 -2.50 -8.43
C ASN A 81 -9.21 -1.21 -9.20
N GLY A 82 -9.30 -1.32 -10.52
CA GLY A 82 -9.54 -0.19 -11.41
C GLY A 82 -8.96 -0.39 -12.80
N TYR A 83 -8.54 0.69 -13.43
CA TYR A 83 -7.85 0.66 -14.72
C TYR A 83 -6.34 0.67 -14.49
N PRO A 84 -5.51 0.17 -15.43
CA PRO A 84 -4.05 0.19 -15.31
C PRO A 84 -3.43 1.53 -14.86
N HIS A 85 -4.06 2.64 -15.24
CA HIS A 85 -3.59 4.00 -14.98
C HIS A 85 -4.27 4.68 -13.78
N VAL A 86 -5.40 4.15 -13.29
CA VAL A 86 -6.21 4.73 -12.20
C VAL A 86 -6.91 3.61 -11.45
N PHE A 87 -6.44 3.29 -10.24
CA PHE A 87 -6.96 2.21 -9.42
C PHE A 87 -6.86 2.54 -7.93
N ASN A 88 -7.78 2.00 -7.15
CA ASN A 88 -7.69 2.03 -5.69
C ASN A 88 -6.78 0.92 -5.17
N LEU A 89 -6.33 1.04 -3.92
CA LEU A 89 -5.56 0.03 -3.21
C LEU A 89 -6.29 -0.33 -1.91
N HIS A 90 -6.63 -1.60 -1.76
CA HIS A 90 -7.15 -2.16 -0.52
C HIS A 90 -6.06 -2.97 0.18
N PHE A 91 -6.01 -2.91 1.52
CA PHE A 91 -5.19 -3.80 2.32
C PHE A 91 -6.02 -4.45 3.44
N GLN A 92 -5.62 -5.67 3.80
CA GLN A 92 -6.15 -6.40 4.95
C GLN A 92 -5.01 -7.07 5.72
N LEU A 93 -4.94 -6.84 7.04
CA LEU A 93 -4.09 -7.62 7.94
C LEU A 93 -4.80 -8.92 8.33
N LEU A 94 -4.14 -10.05 8.10
CA LEU A 94 -4.66 -11.41 8.31
C LEU A 94 -4.37 -11.94 9.71
N THR A 95 -3.37 -11.37 10.38
CA THR A 95 -2.90 -11.77 11.71
C THR A 95 -3.00 -10.62 12.72
N GLY A 96 -2.70 -10.90 13.99
CA GLY A 96 -2.72 -9.90 15.06
C GLY A 96 -4.09 -9.26 15.29
N ARG A 97 -4.13 -7.92 15.41
CA ARG A 97 -5.37 -7.16 15.67
C ARG A 97 -6.36 -7.19 14.51
N ARG A 98 -5.86 -7.50 13.30
CA ARG A 98 -6.54 -7.40 12.00
C ARG A 98 -7.11 -6.00 11.74
N SER A 99 -7.19 -5.65 10.47
CA SER A 99 -7.76 -4.39 10.01
C SER A 99 -7.86 -4.39 8.51
N GLU A 100 -8.73 -3.55 8.01
CA GLU A 100 -8.82 -3.25 6.59
C GLU A 100 -8.68 -1.74 6.40
N GLY A 101 -8.22 -1.36 5.22
CA GLY A 101 -8.31 0.02 4.78
C GLY A 101 -8.15 0.13 3.29
N LEU A 102 -8.54 1.29 2.80
CA LEU A 102 -8.65 1.59 1.38
C LEU A 102 -8.01 2.95 1.13
N TRP A 103 -7.22 3.04 0.08
CA TRP A 103 -6.78 4.28 -0.53
C TRP A 103 -7.48 4.46 -1.86
N ASP A 104 -8.06 5.64 -2.05
CA ASP A 104 -8.67 6.04 -3.32
C ASP A 104 -7.60 6.24 -4.40
N GLU A 105 -8.03 6.16 -5.66
CA GLU A 105 -7.17 6.25 -6.84
C GLU A 105 -6.30 7.52 -6.92
N ASN A 106 -6.75 8.63 -6.33
CA ASN A 106 -5.98 9.87 -6.29
C ASN A 106 -4.80 9.82 -5.31
N ALA A 107 -4.87 8.95 -4.30
CA ALA A 107 -3.86 8.84 -3.25
C ALA A 107 -2.78 7.80 -3.58
N VAL A 108 -3.16 6.74 -4.32
CA VAL A 108 -2.28 5.60 -4.62
C VAL A 108 -0.96 6.00 -5.30
N PRO A 109 -0.92 6.87 -6.35
CA PRO A 109 0.33 7.23 -6.99
C PRO A 109 1.36 7.85 -6.02
N PHE A 110 0.91 8.78 -5.17
CA PHE A 110 1.77 9.44 -4.20
C PHE A 110 2.21 8.52 -3.06
N LEU A 111 1.35 7.59 -2.64
CA LEU A 111 1.72 6.56 -1.69
C LEU A 111 2.84 5.65 -2.25
N VAL A 112 2.76 5.27 -3.53
CA VAL A 112 3.78 4.46 -4.21
C VAL A 112 5.11 5.22 -4.32
N GLU A 113 5.08 6.50 -4.70
CA GLU A 113 6.28 7.35 -4.71
C GLU A 113 6.92 7.45 -3.32
N ALA A 114 6.09 7.59 -2.28
CA ALA A 114 6.57 7.65 -0.90
C ALA A 114 7.20 6.34 -0.44
N ILE A 115 6.64 5.18 -0.81
CA ILE A 115 7.23 3.86 -0.56
C ILE A 115 8.65 3.79 -1.16
N ALA A 116 8.83 4.21 -2.42
CA ALA A 116 10.12 4.19 -3.09
C ALA A 116 11.18 5.11 -2.43
N SER A 117 10.76 6.11 -1.64
CA SER A 117 11.66 6.98 -0.88
C SER A 117 12.02 6.47 0.52
N LEU A 118 11.29 5.45 1.01
CA LEU A 118 11.47 4.84 2.33
C LEU A 118 12.23 3.51 2.29
N VAL A 119 12.19 2.82 1.15
CA VAL A 119 12.84 1.51 0.91
C VAL A 119 14.22 1.67 0.30
#